data_AF-A0A554L6W7-F1
#
_entry.id   AF-A0A554L6W7-F1
#
_cell.length_a   1.000
_cell.length_b   1.000
_cell.length_c   1.000
_cell.angle_alpha   90.00
_cell.angle_beta   90.00
_cell.angle_gamma   90.00
#
_symmetry.space_group_name_H-M   'P 1'
#
loop_
_entity.id
_entity.type
_entity.pdbx_description
1 polymer ?
#
loop_
_entity_poly.entity_id
_entity_poly.type
_entity_poly.pdbx_seq_one_letter_code
_entity_poly.pdbx_strand_id
1 'polypeptide(L)'
;MIYRKFRIDNKYYKDLSQEDKKILKILEGIVKESTALYELQLKEGFYPKGITKRELEQAVIINPEILSPLTFVEKKNGNLVGIPYSVHYFKYLKPISDKLQKAAGACTNKSFQTYLNARAKSLLEVAGYEEAYKLWLSVKNSKLDFTIGPLETHLDKAFSIKRAYQAHLGIIDLEQTKLAASYKEALYSSAKLSFSKYHSTDIPRKGVGVLVEHTLAISGYPADILSSGQQFPRNIDIALKYGSRIIIYSSQFKLKFEKLYYPIFKTIFEPRFASKYSKDLLLEATGWSILLYELGKQLHKFPAVRERLQELYPPIDEANGFASGIEHSKHLVVKGLLSQEQLEAIMIIHIVWMIADWLLYKQNIAKQSHMIGNSILLNSYLSQGALRESEGISWPNFSRIFFEIETIAYKLTYFLQKGSYKEAEQFIKKNANLRIFERLSKTLTKIPTQF
;
A
#
# COMPACT_ATOMS: atom_id res chain seq x y z
N MET A 1 12.31 -7.80 -9.04
CA MET A 1 12.04 -9.25 -8.77
C MET A 1 10.57 -9.39 -8.48
N ILE A 2 9.85 -10.24 -9.21
CA ILE A 2 8.38 -10.34 -9.16
C ILE A 2 7.87 -11.55 -8.34
N TYR A 3 8.80 -12.28 -7.72
CA TYR A 3 8.55 -13.26 -6.66
C TYR A 3 9.62 -13.06 -5.59
N ARG A 4 9.23 -13.09 -4.32
CA ARG A 4 10.14 -13.05 -3.18
C ARG A 4 9.68 -14.03 -2.13
N LYS A 5 10.64 -14.73 -1.55
CA LYS A 5 10.47 -15.56 -0.36
C LYS A 5 11.31 -14.97 0.77
N PHE A 6 10.73 -14.85 1.95
CA PHE A 6 11.40 -14.31 3.13
C PHE A 6 11.63 -15.40 4.16
N ARG A 7 12.70 -15.24 4.93
CA ARG A 7 12.96 -16.07 6.10
C ARG A 7 12.10 -15.57 7.26
N ILE A 8 11.30 -16.47 7.83
CA ILE A 8 10.55 -16.21 9.06
C ILE A 8 11.28 -16.91 10.21
N ASP A 9 11.27 -16.30 11.40
CA ASP A 9 11.81 -16.92 12.61
C ASP A 9 11.06 -18.21 12.94
N ASN A 10 11.80 -19.25 13.32
CA ASN A 10 11.27 -20.56 13.70
C ASN A 10 10.20 -20.48 14.78
N LYS A 11 10.23 -19.49 15.68
CA LYS A 11 9.21 -19.33 16.72
C LYS A 11 7.79 -19.22 16.14
N TYR A 12 7.62 -18.50 15.03
CA TYR A 12 6.30 -18.32 14.39
C TYR A 12 5.80 -19.59 13.71
N TYR A 13 6.70 -20.48 13.29
CA TYR A 13 6.32 -21.80 12.77
C TYR A 13 5.94 -22.79 13.86
N LYS A 14 6.49 -22.63 15.08
CA LYS A 14 6.15 -23.50 16.23
C LYS A 14 4.70 -23.34 16.64
N ASP A 15 4.14 -22.14 16.49
CA ASP A 15 2.75 -21.83 16.84
C ASP A 15 1.72 -22.31 15.79
N LEU A 16 2.17 -22.86 14.66
CA LEU A 16 1.29 -23.41 13.63
C LEU A 16 0.97 -24.88 13.92
N SER A 17 -0.31 -25.24 13.76
CA SER A 17 -0.76 -26.63 13.76
C SER A 17 -0.15 -27.43 12.60
N GLN A 18 -0.27 -28.76 12.61
CA GLN A 18 0.21 -29.58 11.49
C GLN A 18 -0.60 -29.31 10.22
N GLU A 19 -1.90 -29.05 10.39
CA GLU A 19 -2.82 -28.63 9.35
C GLU A 19 -2.38 -27.28 8.76
N ASP A 20 -2.10 -26.29 9.60
CA ASP A 20 -1.62 -24.97 9.14
C ASP A 20 -0.31 -25.10 8.35
N LYS A 21 0.63 -25.94 8.80
CA LYS A 21 1.90 -26.19 8.08
C LYS A 21 1.65 -26.84 6.72
N LYS A 22 0.71 -27.78 6.62
CA LYS A 22 0.31 -28.41 5.36
C LYS A 22 -0.31 -27.40 4.40
N ILE A 23 -1.23 -26.57 4.89
CA ILE A 23 -1.89 -25.51 4.12
C ILE A 23 -0.85 -24.48 3.66
N LEU A 24 0.02 -24.03 4.55
CA LEU A 24 1.09 -23.07 4.27
C LEU A 24 1.96 -23.52 3.10
N LYS A 25 2.36 -24.79 3.05
CA LYS A 25 3.15 -25.35 1.94
C LYS A 25 2.40 -25.33 0.61
N ILE A 26 1.09 -25.63 0.62
CA ILE A 26 0.25 -25.57 -0.60
C ILE A 26 0.14 -24.12 -1.07
N LEU A 27 -0.19 -23.19 -0.16
CA LEU A 27 -0.34 -21.78 -0.48
C LEU A 27 0.97 -21.14 -0.96
N GLU A 28 2.12 -21.54 -0.40
CA GLU A 28 3.43 -21.07 -0.86
C GLU A 28 3.68 -21.46 -2.33
N GLY A 29 3.34 -22.71 -2.69
CA GLY A 29 3.39 -23.17 -4.08
C GLY A 29 2.53 -22.34 -5.01
N ILE A 30 1.31 -21.98 -4.56
CA ILE A 30 0.41 -21.10 -5.31
C ILE A 30 1.04 -19.72 -5.54
N VAL A 31 1.62 -19.09 -4.51
CA VAL A 31 2.26 -17.77 -4.66
C VAL A 31 3.40 -17.81 -5.67
N LYS A 32 4.17 -18.90 -5.70
CA LYS A 32 5.26 -19.08 -6.69
C LYS A 32 4.71 -19.27 -8.11
N GLU A 33 3.65 -20.04 -8.26
CA GLU A 33 3.06 -20.33 -9.58
C GLU A 33 2.32 -19.14 -10.17
N SER A 34 1.72 -18.27 -9.35
CA SER A 34 1.07 -17.04 -9.83
C SER A 34 2.04 -16.05 -10.48
N THR A 35 3.35 -16.19 -10.25
CA THR A 35 4.37 -15.34 -10.87
C THR A 35 4.34 -15.42 -12.40
N ALA A 36 4.15 -16.62 -12.97
CA ALA A 36 4.09 -16.81 -14.42
C ALA A 36 2.93 -16.03 -15.07
N LEU A 37 1.83 -15.86 -14.35
CA LEU A 37 0.70 -15.05 -14.82
C LEU A 37 1.04 -13.56 -14.82
N TYR A 38 1.68 -13.05 -13.77
CA TYR A 38 2.12 -11.65 -13.74
C TYR A 38 3.21 -11.36 -14.78
N GLU A 39 4.14 -12.29 -15.03
CA GLU A 39 5.11 -12.20 -16.13
C GLU A 39 4.44 -12.05 -17.48
N LEU A 40 3.40 -12.86 -17.73
CA LEU A 40 2.62 -12.75 -18.96
C LEU A 40 1.99 -11.36 -19.07
N GLN A 41 1.34 -10.87 -18.00
CA GLN A 41 0.70 -9.56 -17.98
C GLN A 41 1.69 -8.40 -18.21
N LEU A 42 2.92 -8.51 -17.69
CA LEU A 42 3.99 -7.55 -17.98
C LEU A 42 4.38 -7.53 -19.47
N LYS A 43 4.40 -8.71 -20.11
CA LYS A 43 4.83 -8.86 -21.51
C LYS A 43 3.74 -8.46 -22.51
N GLU A 44 2.50 -8.85 -22.27
CA GLU A 44 1.40 -8.67 -23.22
C GLU A 44 0.56 -7.41 -22.94
N GLY A 45 0.56 -6.91 -21.70
CA GLY A 45 -0.32 -5.84 -21.28
C GLY A 45 -1.77 -6.31 -21.15
N PHE A 46 -2.73 -5.41 -21.37
CA PHE A 46 -4.16 -5.72 -21.30
C PHE A 46 -4.93 -5.38 -22.58
N TYR A 47 -4.22 -4.85 -23.57
CA TYR A 47 -4.78 -4.34 -24.83
C TYR A 47 -3.91 -4.79 -25.99
N PRO A 48 -4.45 -4.88 -27.23
CA PRO A 48 -3.64 -5.22 -28.39
C PRO A 48 -2.51 -4.22 -28.60
N LYS A 49 -1.34 -4.72 -29.02
CA LYS A 49 -0.18 -3.84 -29.30
C LYS A 49 -0.52 -2.82 -30.37
N GLY A 50 -0.10 -1.57 -30.15
CA GLY A 50 -0.29 -0.46 -31.09
C GLY A 50 -1.67 0.21 -31.04
N ILE A 51 -2.61 -0.27 -30.22
CA ILE A 51 -3.92 0.38 -30.07
C ILE A 51 -3.77 1.70 -29.31
N THR A 52 -4.47 2.74 -29.79
CA THR A 52 -4.53 4.04 -29.13
C THR A 52 -5.67 4.11 -28.11
N LYS A 53 -5.56 5.01 -27.14
CA LYS A 53 -6.64 5.29 -26.18
C LYS A 53 -7.94 5.71 -26.88
N ARG A 54 -7.84 6.51 -27.95
CA ARG A 54 -9.00 6.97 -28.74
C ARG A 54 -9.73 5.82 -29.43
N GLU A 55 -9.00 4.86 -30.01
CA GLU A 55 -9.61 3.66 -30.60
C GLU A 55 -10.32 2.81 -29.54
N LEU A 56 -9.73 2.70 -28.34
CA LEU A 56 -10.38 2.03 -27.20
C LEU A 56 -11.67 2.76 -26.78
N GLU A 57 -11.62 4.09 -26.62
CA GLU A 57 -12.78 4.92 -26.27
C GLU A 57 -13.93 4.77 -27.29
N GLN A 58 -13.61 4.69 -28.58
CA GLN A 58 -14.62 4.44 -29.62
C GLN A 58 -15.21 3.03 -29.53
N ALA A 59 -14.36 2.01 -29.31
CA ALA A 59 -14.82 0.64 -29.22
C ALA A 59 -15.68 0.35 -27.97
N VAL A 60 -15.47 1.10 -26.88
CA VAL A 60 -16.24 0.98 -25.64
C VAL A 60 -17.74 1.23 -25.85
N ILE A 61 -18.11 2.08 -26.81
CA ILE A 61 -19.52 2.39 -27.12
C ILE A 61 -20.29 1.11 -27.50
N ILE A 62 -19.62 0.20 -28.22
CA ILE A 62 -20.21 -1.05 -28.71
C ILE A 62 -19.89 -2.21 -27.75
N ASN A 63 -18.71 -2.20 -27.13
CA ASN A 63 -18.20 -3.25 -26.26
C ASN A 63 -17.81 -2.69 -24.88
N PRO A 64 -18.77 -2.39 -24.00
CA PRO A 64 -18.50 -1.78 -22.68
C PRO A 64 -17.62 -2.66 -21.78
N GLU A 65 -17.56 -3.98 -22.03
CA GLU A 65 -16.64 -4.91 -21.36
C GLU A 65 -15.15 -4.55 -21.54
N ILE A 66 -14.80 -3.68 -22.50
CA ILE A 66 -13.46 -3.10 -22.61
C ILE A 66 -13.11 -2.29 -21.35
N LEU A 67 -14.08 -1.72 -20.64
CA LEU A 67 -13.86 -1.02 -19.37
C LEU A 67 -13.95 -1.92 -18.13
N SER A 68 -14.28 -3.20 -18.30
CA SER A 68 -14.30 -4.12 -17.17
C SER A 68 -12.87 -4.30 -16.61
N PRO A 69 -12.67 -4.21 -15.27
CA PRO A 69 -11.35 -4.36 -14.66
C PRO A 69 -10.76 -5.77 -14.80
N LEU A 70 -11.59 -6.74 -15.21
CA LEU A 70 -11.30 -8.17 -15.22
C LEU A 70 -11.40 -8.79 -16.62
N THR A 71 -11.17 -7.98 -17.66
CA THR A 71 -11.14 -8.42 -19.06
C THR A 71 -9.84 -8.04 -19.75
N PHE A 72 -9.33 -8.93 -20.60
CA PHE A 72 -8.29 -8.65 -21.58
C PHE A 72 -8.96 -8.18 -22.87
N VAL A 73 -8.41 -7.16 -23.54
CA VAL A 73 -8.99 -6.66 -24.80
C VAL A 73 -8.29 -7.33 -25.97
N GLU A 74 -9.06 -8.00 -26.83
CA GLU A 74 -8.57 -8.68 -28.01
C GLU A 74 -9.20 -8.06 -29.27
N LYS A 75 -8.48 -8.11 -30.41
CA LYS A 75 -9.05 -7.77 -31.71
C LYS A 75 -9.62 -9.02 -32.37
N LYS A 76 -10.95 -9.10 -32.53
CA LYS A 76 -11.66 -10.19 -33.23
C LYS A 76 -12.43 -9.63 -34.41
N ASN A 77 -12.18 -10.15 -35.62
CA ASN A 77 -12.85 -9.76 -36.86
C ASN A 77 -12.89 -8.24 -37.08
N GLY A 78 -11.77 -7.56 -36.78
CA GLY A 78 -11.66 -6.10 -36.89
C GLY A 78 -12.14 -5.31 -35.66
N ASN A 79 -12.94 -5.91 -34.77
CA ASN A 79 -13.51 -5.24 -33.60
C ASN A 79 -12.69 -5.52 -32.33
N LEU A 80 -12.67 -4.57 -31.39
CA LEU A 80 -12.11 -4.78 -30.06
C LEU A 80 -13.19 -5.36 -29.14
N VAL A 81 -12.88 -6.45 -28.46
CA VAL A 81 -13.79 -7.14 -27.54
C VAL A 81 -13.12 -7.41 -26.20
N GLY A 82 -13.88 -7.27 -25.11
CA GLY A 82 -13.42 -7.64 -23.77
C GLY A 82 -13.60 -9.14 -23.51
N ILE A 83 -12.51 -9.86 -23.30
CA ILE A 83 -12.49 -11.28 -22.95
C ILE A 83 -12.26 -11.43 -21.44
N PRO A 84 -13.15 -12.09 -20.68
CA PRO A 84 -12.97 -12.30 -19.25
C PRO A 84 -11.63 -12.97 -18.92
N TYR A 85 -10.98 -12.54 -17.84
CA TYR A 85 -9.72 -13.10 -17.38
C TYR A 85 -9.79 -14.61 -17.11
N SER A 86 -10.93 -15.12 -16.65
CA SER A 86 -11.11 -16.56 -16.44
C SER A 86 -10.99 -17.37 -17.73
N VAL A 87 -11.30 -16.77 -18.89
CA VAL A 87 -11.15 -17.38 -20.21
C VAL A 87 -9.73 -17.15 -20.73
N HIS A 88 -9.30 -15.89 -20.80
CA HIS A 88 -8.00 -15.53 -21.39
C HIS A 88 -6.82 -16.15 -20.64
N TYR A 89 -6.89 -16.20 -19.30
CA TYR A 89 -5.83 -16.75 -18.45
C TYR A 89 -6.14 -18.15 -17.89
N PHE A 90 -7.13 -18.86 -18.45
CA PHE A 90 -7.61 -20.16 -17.91
C PHE A 90 -6.48 -21.14 -17.58
N LYS A 91 -5.50 -21.27 -18.50
CA LYS A 91 -4.36 -22.20 -18.35
C LYS A 91 -3.50 -21.94 -17.10
N TYR A 92 -3.45 -20.70 -16.62
CA TYR A 92 -2.73 -20.34 -15.38
C TYR A 92 -3.65 -20.41 -14.16
N LEU A 93 -4.93 -20.06 -14.32
CA LEU A 93 -5.88 -19.95 -13.23
C LEU A 93 -6.41 -21.31 -12.76
N LYS A 94 -6.59 -22.27 -13.66
CA LYS A 94 -7.11 -23.60 -13.32
C LYS A 94 -6.22 -24.39 -12.34
N PRO A 95 -4.89 -24.52 -12.56
CA PRO A 95 -4.02 -25.21 -11.60
C PRO A 95 -4.01 -24.55 -10.21
N ILE A 96 -4.08 -23.22 -10.17
CA ILE A 96 -4.14 -22.43 -8.94
C ILE A 96 -5.46 -22.69 -8.21
N SER A 97 -6.58 -22.67 -8.93
CA SER A 97 -7.92 -22.97 -8.40
C SER A 97 -7.95 -24.37 -7.76
N ASP A 98 -7.41 -25.39 -8.43
CA ASP A 98 -7.36 -26.75 -7.91
C ASP A 98 -6.54 -26.85 -6.62
N LYS A 99 -5.43 -26.10 -6.51
CA LYS A 99 -4.60 -26.06 -5.29
C LYS A 99 -5.29 -25.32 -4.15
N LEU A 100 -6.05 -24.27 -4.44
CA LEU A 100 -6.87 -23.60 -3.42
C LEU A 100 -7.94 -24.53 -2.87
N GLN A 101 -8.59 -25.34 -3.71
CA GLN A 101 -9.54 -26.37 -3.27
C GLN A 101 -8.86 -27.43 -2.38
N LYS A 102 -7.65 -27.88 -2.75
CA LYS A 102 -6.86 -28.79 -1.91
C LYS A 102 -6.48 -28.17 -0.56
N ALA A 103 -6.09 -26.89 -0.55
CA ALA A 103 -5.80 -26.16 0.68
C ALA A 103 -7.06 -26.02 1.55
N ALA A 104 -8.21 -25.70 0.95
CA ALA A 104 -9.50 -25.62 1.62
C ALA A 104 -9.90 -26.97 2.25
N GLY A 105 -9.70 -28.09 1.52
CA GLY A 105 -9.99 -29.44 2.04
C GLY A 105 -9.10 -29.85 3.21
N ALA A 106 -7.91 -29.27 3.35
CA ALA A 106 -7.04 -29.47 4.50
C ALA A 106 -7.28 -28.46 5.64
N CYS A 107 -8.12 -27.45 5.43
CA CYS A 107 -8.34 -26.34 6.36
C CYS A 107 -9.46 -26.64 7.36
N THR A 108 -9.13 -26.59 8.65
CA THR A 108 -10.09 -26.78 9.75
C THR A 108 -10.74 -25.47 10.20
N ASN A 109 -10.11 -24.32 9.92
CA ASN A 109 -10.73 -23.02 10.15
C ASN A 109 -11.85 -22.78 9.11
N LYS A 110 -13.10 -22.91 9.55
CA LYS A 110 -14.30 -22.79 8.69
C LYS A 110 -14.30 -21.50 7.87
N SER A 111 -14.02 -20.34 8.47
CA SER A 111 -14.06 -19.06 7.76
C SER A 111 -12.98 -18.96 6.67
N PHE A 112 -11.78 -19.48 6.96
CA PHE A 112 -10.68 -19.50 5.99
C PHE A 112 -10.92 -20.53 4.90
N GLN A 113 -11.44 -21.72 5.23
CA GLN A 113 -11.87 -22.73 4.27
C GLN A 113 -12.92 -22.18 3.30
N THR A 114 -13.97 -21.51 3.81
CA THR A 114 -15.01 -20.89 2.97
C THR A 114 -14.40 -19.86 2.02
N TYR A 115 -13.49 -19.01 2.52
CA TYR A 115 -12.76 -18.05 1.68
C TYR A 115 -11.94 -18.75 0.59
N LEU A 116 -11.14 -19.77 0.92
CA LEU A 116 -10.29 -20.48 -0.04
C LEU A 116 -11.12 -21.13 -1.16
N ASN A 117 -12.26 -21.75 -0.81
CA ASN A 117 -13.18 -22.31 -1.80
C ASN A 117 -13.81 -21.23 -2.70
N ALA A 118 -14.28 -20.13 -2.12
CA ALA A 118 -14.85 -19.02 -2.90
C ALA A 118 -13.81 -18.38 -3.82
N ARG A 119 -12.57 -18.21 -3.33
CA ARG A 119 -11.46 -17.70 -4.14
C ARG A 119 -11.09 -18.65 -5.26
N ALA A 120 -11.06 -19.96 -5.01
CA ALA A 120 -10.81 -20.96 -6.05
C ALA A 120 -11.83 -20.84 -7.19
N LYS A 121 -13.12 -20.73 -6.84
CA LYS A 121 -14.22 -20.55 -7.80
C LYS A 121 -14.09 -19.23 -8.55
N SER A 122 -13.80 -18.13 -7.86
CA SER A 122 -13.73 -16.79 -8.50
C SER A 122 -12.61 -16.66 -9.53
N LEU A 123 -11.54 -17.47 -9.43
CA LEU A 123 -10.49 -17.50 -10.47
C LEU A 123 -11.03 -18.03 -11.81
N LEU A 124 -12.06 -18.87 -11.80
CA LEU A 124 -12.65 -19.45 -13.01
C LEU A 124 -13.98 -18.76 -13.38
N GLU A 125 -14.58 -18.03 -12.45
CA GLU A 125 -15.84 -17.31 -12.64
C GLU A 125 -15.72 -15.87 -12.13
N VAL A 126 -15.56 -14.92 -13.05
CA VAL A 126 -15.29 -13.50 -12.74
C VAL A 126 -16.35 -12.87 -11.83
N ALA A 127 -17.61 -13.29 -11.92
CA ALA A 127 -18.69 -12.80 -11.05
C ALA A 127 -18.47 -13.11 -9.56
N GLY A 128 -17.64 -14.10 -9.22
CA GLY A 128 -17.40 -14.53 -7.84
C GLY A 128 -16.41 -13.68 -7.04
N TYR A 129 -15.71 -12.71 -7.66
CA TYR A 129 -14.65 -11.96 -6.99
C TYR A 129 -15.15 -11.09 -5.83
N GLU A 130 -16.34 -10.48 -5.93
CA GLU A 130 -16.93 -9.67 -4.86
C GLU A 130 -17.26 -10.52 -3.62
N GLU A 131 -17.88 -11.70 -3.82
CA GLU A 131 -18.19 -12.60 -2.70
C GLU A 131 -16.91 -13.17 -2.06
N ALA A 132 -15.93 -13.58 -2.87
CA ALA A 132 -14.64 -14.04 -2.35
C ALA A 132 -13.91 -12.93 -1.57
N TYR A 133 -14.09 -11.67 -1.95
CA TYR A 133 -13.53 -10.52 -1.25
C TYR A 133 -14.22 -10.29 0.10
N LYS A 134 -15.56 -10.30 0.14
CA LYS A 134 -16.35 -10.22 1.37
C LYS A 134 -16.00 -11.36 2.35
N LEU A 135 -15.83 -12.58 1.84
CA LEU A 135 -15.44 -13.73 2.66
C LEU A 135 -14.02 -13.57 3.22
N TRP A 136 -13.07 -13.04 2.44
CA TRP A 136 -11.73 -12.73 2.91
C TRP A 136 -11.75 -11.77 4.11
N LEU A 137 -12.52 -10.68 4.01
CA LEU A 137 -12.70 -9.72 5.10
C LEU A 137 -13.31 -10.36 6.35
N SER A 138 -14.10 -11.41 6.17
CA SER A 138 -14.81 -12.13 7.25
C SER A 138 -13.98 -13.28 7.86
N VAL A 139 -12.79 -13.58 7.35
CA VAL A 139 -11.89 -14.58 7.94
C VAL A 139 -11.52 -14.18 9.37
N LYS A 140 -11.71 -15.11 10.31
CA LYS A 140 -11.41 -14.93 11.74
C LYS A 140 -10.60 -16.11 12.25
N ASN A 141 -9.78 -15.89 13.28
CA ASN A 141 -9.02 -16.93 13.98
C ASN A 141 -8.11 -17.77 13.09
N SER A 142 -7.70 -17.24 11.94
CA SER A 142 -6.66 -17.88 11.11
C SER A 142 -5.29 -17.44 11.63
N LYS A 143 -4.31 -18.34 11.59
CA LYS A 143 -2.89 -18.01 11.80
C LYS A 143 -2.20 -17.55 10.51
N LEU A 144 -2.84 -17.79 9.37
CA LEU A 144 -2.34 -17.46 8.04
C LEU A 144 -3.20 -16.35 7.44
N ASP A 145 -2.58 -15.35 6.81
CA ASP A 145 -3.25 -14.50 5.85
C ASP A 145 -2.74 -14.84 4.44
N PHE A 146 -3.67 -14.88 3.50
CA PHE A 146 -3.39 -15.26 2.14
C PHE A 146 -4.34 -14.53 1.21
N THR A 147 -3.81 -13.99 0.13
CA THR A 147 -4.62 -13.48 -0.98
C THR A 147 -3.96 -13.84 -2.30
N ILE A 148 -4.77 -14.15 -3.30
CA ILE A 148 -4.37 -14.24 -4.70
C ILE A 148 -5.45 -13.67 -5.58
N GLY A 149 -5.13 -12.76 -6.49
CA GLY A 149 -6.12 -12.26 -7.44
C GLY A 149 -5.69 -10.98 -8.16
N PRO A 150 -6.55 -10.50 -9.07
CA PRO A 150 -6.34 -9.27 -9.81
C PRO A 150 -6.68 -8.07 -8.92
N LEU A 151 -5.65 -7.34 -8.46
CA LEU A 151 -5.80 -6.31 -7.42
C LEU A 151 -5.29 -4.92 -7.83
N GLU A 152 -4.16 -4.83 -8.52
CA GLU A 152 -3.48 -3.55 -8.79
C GLU A 152 -3.63 -3.10 -10.24
N THR A 153 -3.79 -1.80 -10.48
CA THR A 153 -4.09 -1.25 -11.81
C THR A 153 -2.92 -0.55 -12.49
N HIS A 154 -1.74 -0.54 -11.88
CA HIS A 154 -0.56 0.19 -12.36
C HIS A 154 -0.04 -0.29 -13.72
N LEU A 155 -0.30 -1.54 -14.12
CA LEU A 155 0.07 -2.04 -15.45
C LEU A 155 -0.84 -1.47 -16.57
N ASP A 156 -2.00 -0.92 -16.22
CA ASP A 156 -2.91 -0.30 -17.17
C ASP A 156 -2.58 1.18 -17.36
N LYS A 157 -1.85 1.43 -18.46
CA LYS A 157 -1.46 2.78 -18.87
C LYS A 157 -2.53 3.53 -19.67
N ALA A 158 -3.63 2.88 -20.04
CA ALA A 158 -4.68 3.50 -20.86
C ALA A 158 -5.75 4.16 -19.99
N PHE A 159 -6.32 3.39 -19.06
CA PHE A 159 -7.43 3.85 -18.21
C PHE A 159 -7.18 3.62 -16.71
N SER A 160 -6.13 2.89 -16.33
CA SER A 160 -5.85 2.51 -14.94
C SER A 160 -6.99 1.76 -14.25
N ILE A 161 -7.71 0.92 -15.01
CA ILE A 161 -8.83 0.08 -14.56
C ILE A 161 -8.51 -1.42 -14.57
N LYS A 162 -7.68 -1.89 -15.51
CA LYS A 162 -7.36 -3.33 -15.64
C LYS A 162 -6.46 -3.77 -14.49
N ARG A 163 -6.79 -4.91 -13.90
CA ARG A 163 -6.12 -5.37 -12.66
C ARG A 163 -5.13 -6.50 -12.92
N ALA A 164 -3.88 -6.29 -12.54
CA ALA A 164 -2.84 -7.30 -12.55
C ALA A 164 -2.98 -8.28 -11.38
N TYR A 165 -2.66 -9.55 -11.63
CA TYR A 165 -2.62 -10.59 -10.60
C TYR A 165 -1.44 -10.41 -9.67
N GLN A 166 -1.69 -10.64 -8.38
CA GLN A 166 -0.67 -10.73 -7.35
C GLN A 166 -1.09 -11.78 -6.32
N ALA A 167 -0.13 -12.25 -5.52
CA ALA A 167 -0.43 -13.08 -4.37
C ALA A 167 0.51 -12.80 -3.21
N HIS A 168 0.01 -12.96 -1.98
CA HIS A 168 0.82 -12.93 -0.77
C HIS A 168 0.38 -14.03 0.18
N LEU A 169 1.34 -14.50 0.98
CA LEU A 169 1.15 -15.45 2.06
C LEU A 169 1.99 -15.00 3.25
N GLY A 170 1.36 -14.88 4.41
CA GLY A 170 2.05 -14.55 5.66
C GLY A 170 1.51 -15.30 6.87
N ILE A 171 2.32 -15.32 7.92
CA ILE A 171 1.92 -15.77 9.25
C ILE A 171 1.54 -14.52 10.05
N ILE A 172 0.32 -14.48 10.59
CA ILE A 172 -0.22 -13.33 11.30
C ILE A 172 0.50 -13.18 12.65
N ASP A 173 1.04 -11.99 12.91
CA ASP A 173 1.55 -11.59 14.21
C ASP A 173 0.38 -11.07 15.04
N LEU A 174 -0.16 -11.90 15.94
CA LEU A 174 -1.36 -11.59 16.71
C LEU A 174 -1.14 -10.45 17.70
N GLU A 175 0.06 -10.35 18.28
CA GLU A 175 0.39 -9.31 19.25
C GLU A 175 0.47 -7.94 18.55
N GLN A 176 1.24 -7.87 17.46
CA GLN A 176 1.36 -6.64 16.67
C GLN A 176 0.03 -6.28 15.99
N THR A 177 -0.76 -7.27 15.56
CA THR A 177 -2.10 -7.03 15.02
C THR A 177 -3.03 -6.42 16.07
N LYS A 178 -2.98 -6.89 17.33
CA LYS A 178 -3.78 -6.33 18.42
C LYS A 178 -3.36 -4.90 18.75
N LEU A 179 -2.06 -4.63 18.81
CA LEU A 179 -1.53 -3.28 19.05
C LEU A 179 -1.90 -2.32 17.90
N ALA A 180 -1.75 -2.77 16.65
CA ALA A 180 -2.15 -2.00 15.48
C ALA A 180 -3.65 -1.71 15.44
N ALA A 181 -4.48 -2.65 15.91
CA ALA A 181 -5.90 -2.42 16.10
C ALA A 181 -6.16 -1.34 17.17
N SER A 182 -5.45 -1.33 18.30
CA SER A 182 -5.56 -0.23 19.30
C SER A 182 -5.21 1.14 18.72
N TYR A 183 -4.21 1.21 17.83
CA TYR A 183 -3.85 2.45 17.13
C TYR A 183 -4.98 2.91 16.21
N LYS A 184 -5.53 1.99 15.39
CA LYS A 184 -6.70 2.25 14.56
C LYS A 184 -7.87 2.78 15.41
N GLU A 185 -8.19 2.11 16.51
CA GLU A 185 -9.31 2.50 17.37
C GLU A 185 -9.11 3.90 17.98
N ALA A 186 -7.88 4.27 18.36
CA ALA A 186 -7.55 5.61 18.82
C ALA A 186 -7.69 6.67 17.71
N LEU A 187 -7.15 6.41 16.52
CA LEU A 187 -7.22 7.29 15.35
C LEU A 187 -8.66 7.55 14.90
N TYR A 188 -9.47 6.50 14.79
CA TYR A 188 -10.89 6.66 14.44
C TYR A 188 -11.70 7.37 15.53
N SER A 189 -11.29 7.29 16.80
CA SER A 189 -11.91 8.05 17.86
C SER A 189 -11.56 9.54 17.77
N SER A 190 -10.29 9.88 17.50
CA SER A 190 -9.87 11.27 17.38
C SER A 190 -10.45 11.96 16.16
N ALA A 191 -10.50 11.28 15.01
CA ALA A 191 -11.05 11.82 13.78
C ALA A 191 -12.53 12.25 13.95
N LYS A 192 -13.30 11.52 14.76
CA LYS A 192 -14.70 11.88 15.10
C LYS A 192 -14.83 13.07 16.05
N LEU A 193 -13.82 13.32 16.90
CA LEU A 193 -13.82 14.41 17.87
C LEU A 193 -13.30 15.72 17.28
N SER A 194 -12.66 15.67 16.10
CA SER A 194 -12.23 16.90 15.45
C SER A 194 -13.43 17.78 15.11
N PHE A 195 -13.36 19.06 15.49
CA PHE A 195 -14.42 20.05 15.29
C PHE A 195 -14.78 20.26 13.82
N SER A 196 -13.89 19.87 12.90
CA SER A 196 -14.20 19.80 11.49
C SER A 196 -14.97 18.49 11.23
N LYS A 197 -16.24 18.58 10.82
CA LYS A 197 -17.11 17.45 10.41
C LYS A 197 -16.56 16.60 9.25
N TYR A 198 -15.30 16.78 8.88
CA TYR A 198 -14.72 16.46 7.58
C TYR A 198 -13.39 15.70 7.68
N HIS A 199 -13.01 15.23 8.87
CA HIS A 199 -11.76 14.49 9.13
C HIS A 199 -11.83 12.97 8.95
N SER A 200 -12.94 12.42 8.47
CA SER A 200 -13.05 10.96 8.29
C SER A 200 -13.96 10.54 7.15
N THR A 201 -13.64 9.39 6.58
CA THR A 201 -14.41 8.64 5.59
C THR A 201 -15.73 8.13 6.16
N ASP A 202 -16.69 7.86 5.28
CA ASP A 202 -17.95 7.20 5.60
C ASP A 202 -17.79 5.67 5.80
N ILE A 203 -16.62 5.11 5.50
CA ILE A 203 -16.35 3.68 5.74
C ILE A 203 -16.48 3.39 7.25
N PRO A 204 -17.41 2.50 7.66
CA PRO A 204 -17.63 2.24 9.08
C PRO A 204 -16.37 1.71 9.76
N ARG A 205 -15.94 2.33 10.86
CA ARG A 205 -14.80 1.91 11.70
C ARG A 205 -14.75 0.40 11.98
N LYS A 206 -15.92 -0.21 12.23
CA LYS A 206 -16.05 -1.65 12.51
C LYS A 206 -15.73 -2.53 11.29
N GLY A 207 -15.90 -2.00 10.08
CA GLY A 207 -15.56 -2.66 8.83
C GLY A 207 -14.08 -2.55 8.45
N VAL A 208 -13.25 -1.82 9.21
CA VAL A 208 -11.82 -1.64 8.90
C VAL A 208 -10.98 -2.56 9.78
N GLY A 209 -10.44 -3.62 9.17
CA GLY A 209 -9.48 -4.52 9.78
C GLY A 209 -8.04 -4.04 9.59
N VAL A 210 -7.17 -4.41 10.52
CA VAL A 210 -5.72 -4.25 10.38
C VAL A 210 -5.09 -5.59 10.68
N LEU A 211 -4.11 -6.01 9.88
CA LEU A 211 -3.29 -7.20 10.10
C LEU A 211 -1.82 -6.82 10.00
N VAL A 212 -1.02 -7.35 10.92
CA VAL A 212 0.44 -7.35 10.81
C VAL A 212 0.88 -8.79 10.60
N GLU A 213 1.71 -9.03 9.59
CA GLU A 213 2.16 -10.39 9.27
C GLU A 213 3.66 -10.48 9.03
N HIS A 214 4.20 -11.67 9.27
CA HIS A 214 5.47 -12.11 8.72
C HIS A 214 5.20 -12.74 7.35
N THR A 215 5.36 -11.94 6.29
CA THR A 215 5.18 -12.43 4.93
C THR A 215 6.21 -13.52 4.65
N LEU A 216 5.75 -14.69 4.22
CA LEU A 216 6.56 -15.82 3.80
C LEU A 216 6.92 -15.73 2.32
N ALA A 217 5.91 -15.47 1.49
CA ALA A 217 6.05 -15.40 0.06
C ALA A 217 5.13 -14.33 -0.53
N ILE A 218 5.61 -13.63 -1.55
CA ILE A 218 4.84 -12.61 -2.27
C ILE A 218 5.20 -12.64 -3.75
N SER A 219 4.21 -12.40 -4.61
CA SER A 219 4.36 -12.34 -6.06
C SER A 219 3.56 -11.20 -6.66
N GLY A 220 3.89 -10.87 -7.91
CA GLY A 220 3.27 -9.77 -8.64
C GLY A 220 3.84 -8.41 -8.25
N TYR A 221 3.02 -7.37 -8.40
CA TYR A 221 3.43 -5.98 -8.12
C TYR A 221 4.04 -5.73 -6.73
N PRO A 222 3.46 -6.22 -5.61
CA PRO A 222 4.01 -5.93 -4.30
C PRO A 222 5.36 -6.63 -4.06
N ALA A 223 5.67 -7.70 -4.80
CA ALA A 223 7.02 -8.26 -4.84
C ALA A 223 7.99 -7.35 -5.62
N ASP A 224 7.53 -6.79 -6.73
CA ASP A 224 8.31 -5.96 -7.64
C ASP A 224 8.79 -4.66 -6.96
N ILE A 225 7.85 -3.93 -6.36
CA ILE A 225 8.14 -2.67 -5.63
C ILE A 225 8.48 -2.87 -4.15
N LEU A 226 8.53 -4.12 -3.69
CA LEU A 226 8.73 -4.50 -2.30
C LEU A 226 7.76 -3.76 -1.35
N SER A 227 6.44 -3.82 -1.61
CA SER A 227 5.47 -3.08 -0.80
C SER A 227 5.54 -3.47 0.68
N SER A 228 5.39 -2.49 1.57
CA SER A 228 5.50 -2.66 3.03
C SER A 228 4.16 -2.61 3.75
N GLY A 229 3.14 -2.07 3.07
CA GLY A 229 1.75 -2.09 3.49
C GLY A 229 0.86 -2.05 2.26
N GLN A 230 -0.37 -2.54 2.40
CA GLN A 230 -1.42 -2.41 1.38
C GLN A 230 -2.78 -2.33 2.05
N GLN A 231 -3.74 -1.75 1.33
CA GLN A 231 -5.12 -1.70 1.76
C GLN A 231 -6.07 -2.12 0.63
N PHE A 232 -6.96 -3.07 0.95
CA PHE A 232 -8.01 -3.53 0.04
C PHE A 232 -9.41 -3.40 0.68
N PRO A 233 -10.47 -3.18 -0.13
CA PRO A 233 -10.41 -2.99 -1.56
C PRO A 233 -10.02 -1.53 -1.86
N ARG A 234 -9.47 -1.28 -3.05
CA ARG A 234 -9.22 0.09 -3.50
C ARG A 234 -10.48 0.80 -3.98
N ASN A 235 -11.49 0.04 -4.45
CA ASN A 235 -12.79 0.57 -4.83
C ASN A 235 -13.57 1.00 -3.56
N ILE A 236 -14.01 2.26 -3.55
CA ILE A 236 -14.65 2.87 -2.38
C ILE A 236 -16.06 2.31 -2.13
N ASP A 237 -16.84 2.01 -3.17
CA ASP A 237 -18.21 1.49 -3.02
C ASP A 237 -18.21 0.11 -2.36
N ILE A 238 -17.29 -0.77 -2.77
CA ILE A 238 -17.08 -2.07 -2.13
C ILE A 238 -16.59 -1.88 -0.68
N ALA A 239 -15.70 -0.91 -0.45
CA ALA A 239 -15.19 -0.63 0.89
C ALA A 239 -16.28 -0.08 1.84
N LEU A 240 -17.20 0.74 1.33
CA LEU A 240 -18.37 1.24 2.06
C LEU A 240 -19.33 0.11 2.41
N LYS A 241 -19.56 -0.81 1.47
CA LYS A 241 -20.51 -1.92 1.62
C LYS A 241 -20.01 -3.04 2.54
N TYR A 242 -18.73 -3.41 2.43
CA TYR A 242 -18.18 -4.59 3.10
C TYR A 242 -17.04 -4.31 4.08
N GLY A 243 -16.53 -3.08 4.09
CA GLY A 243 -15.34 -2.73 4.85
C GLY A 243 -14.05 -2.92 4.06
N SER A 244 -12.94 -2.78 4.76
CA SER A 244 -11.59 -2.85 4.20
C SER A 244 -10.63 -3.51 5.17
N ARG A 245 -9.46 -3.90 4.68
CA ARG A 245 -8.37 -4.44 5.49
C ARG A 245 -7.06 -3.80 5.08
N ILE A 246 -6.34 -3.31 6.07
CA ILE A 246 -4.95 -2.87 5.98
C ILE A 246 -4.06 -4.05 6.36
N ILE A 247 -3.03 -4.32 5.57
CA ILE A 247 -2.06 -5.39 5.81
C ILE A 247 -0.68 -4.75 5.88
N ILE A 248 0.06 -5.03 6.94
CA ILE A 248 1.43 -4.56 7.16
C ILE A 248 2.38 -5.75 7.00
N TYR A 249 3.30 -5.62 6.05
CA TYR A 249 4.21 -6.69 5.66
C TYR A 249 5.56 -6.56 6.36
N SER A 250 5.72 -7.25 7.49
CA SER A 250 6.90 -7.05 8.34
C SER A 250 8.21 -7.50 7.71
N SER A 251 8.21 -8.56 6.91
CA SER A 251 9.41 -9.04 6.23
C SER A 251 9.97 -7.99 5.25
N GLN A 252 9.09 -7.30 4.53
CA GLN A 252 9.44 -6.30 3.51
C GLN A 252 9.95 -5.03 4.17
N PHE A 253 9.25 -4.51 5.19
CA PHE A 253 9.74 -3.29 5.83
C PHE A 253 11.03 -3.53 6.62
N LYS A 254 11.22 -4.71 7.23
CA LYS A 254 12.50 -5.07 7.86
C LYS A 254 13.63 -5.09 6.83
N LEU A 255 13.41 -5.68 5.66
CA LEU A 255 14.40 -5.68 4.58
C LEU A 255 14.73 -4.25 4.11
N LYS A 256 13.72 -3.42 3.86
CA LYS A 256 13.92 -2.01 3.50
C LYS A 256 14.63 -1.22 4.60
N PHE A 257 14.29 -1.45 5.85
CA PHE A 257 14.91 -0.77 6.97
C PHE A 257 16.41 -1.06 7.01
N GLU A 258 16.77 -2.33 6.97
CA GLU A 258 18.16 -2.80 7.03
C GLU A 258 18.99 -2.31 5.86
N LYS A 259 18.44 -2.38 4.64
CA LYS A 259 19.21 -2.12 3.41
C LYS A 259 19.14 -0.68 2.93
N LEU A 260 18.11 0.07 3.31
CA LEU A 260 17.83 1.39 2.76
C LEU A 260 17.66 2.45 3.84
N TYR A 261 16.68 2.29 4.74
CA TYR A 261 16.33 3.38 5.67
C TYR A 261 17.43 3.63 6.71
N TYR A 262 17.96 2.59 7.34
CA TYR A 262 19.00 2.76 8.36
C TYR A 262 20.32 3.33 7.78
N PRO A 263 20.82 2.86 6.62
CA PRO A 263 21.95 3.51 5.94
C PRO A 263 21.68 4.98 5.57
N ILE A 264 20.49 5.32 5.08
CA ILE A 264 20.11 6.71 4.79
C ILE A 264 20.17 7.54 6.08
N PHE A 265 19.51 7.07 7.15
CA PHE A 265 19.51 7.73 8.45
C PHE A 265 20.93 8.04 8.94
N LYS A 266 21.83 7.05 8.91
CA LYS A 266 23.22 7.20 9.32
C LYS A 266 24.04 8.14 8.44
N THR A 267 23.62 8.35 7.19
CA THR A 267 24.33 9.21 6.23
C THR A 267 23.85 10.65 6.28
N ILE A 268 22.54 10.87 6.39
CA ILE A 268 21.97 12.22 6.30
C ILE A 268 21.98 12.97 7.63
N PHE A 269 21.89 12.27 8.76
CA PHE A 269 21.84 12.95 10.06
C PHE A 269 23.22 13.04 10.71
N GLU A 270 23.47 14.17 11.37
CA GLU A 270 24.70 14.43 12.10
C GLU A 270 24.97 13.33 13.18
N PRO A 271 26.22 12.85 13.34
CA PRO A 271 26.52 11.69 14.19
C PRO A 271 26.07 11.78 15.64
N ARG A 272 26.19 12.95 16.30
CA ARG A 272 25.75 13.12 17.70
C ARG A 272 24.23 13.02 17.81
N PHE A 273 23.47 13.62 16.89
CA PHE A 273 22.02 13.38 16.82
C PHE A 273 21.70 11.90 16.59
N ALA A 274 22.31 11.30 15.57
CA ALA A 274 22.03 9.92 15.18
C ALA A 274 22.33 8.92 16.30
N SER A 275 23.28 9.22 17.20
CA SER A 275 23.63 8.39 18.36
C SER A 275 22.53 8.30 19.43
N LYS A 276 21.57 9.23 19.44
CA LYS A 276 20.46 9.25 20.42
C LYS A 276 19.36 8.24 20.12
N TYR A 277 19.31 7.71 18.90
CA TYR A 277 18.25 6.82 18.44
C TYR A 277 18.80 5.43 18.16
N SER A 278 18.30 4.44 18.89
CA SER A 278 18.70 3.05 18.68
C SER A 278 18.17 2.52 17.35
N LYS A 279 18.86 1.52 16.80
CA LYS A 279 18.42 0.85 15.57
C LYS A 279 17.05 0.17 15.76
N ASP A 280 16.81 -0.42 16.93
CA ASP A 280 15.54 -1.11 17.24
C ASP A 280 14.37 -0.13 17.33
N LEU A 281 14.57 1.04 17.96
CA LEU A 281 13.56 2.10 18.01
C LEU A 281 13.18 2.58 16.61
N LEU A 282 14.17 2.79 15.73
CA LEU A 282 13.93 3.21 14.35
C LEU A 282 13.26 2.12 13.50
N LEU A 283 13.57 0.84 13.75
CA LEU A 283 12.89 -0.27 13.11
C LEU A 283 11.42 -0.37 13.54
N GLU A 284 11.16 -0.21 14.84
CA GLU A 284 9.81 -0.19 15.39
C GLU A 284 9.01 0.99 14.81
N ALA A 285 9.60 2.19 14.83
CA ALA A 285 9.04 3.38 14.22
C ALA A 285 8.74 3.19 12.74
N THR A 286 9.54 2.41 12.00
CA THR A 286 9.26 2.08 10.60
C THR A 286 7.93 1.34 10.45
N GLY A 287 7.67 0.33 11.29
CA GLY A 287 6.38 -0.36 11.30
C GLY A 287 5.21 0.58 11.59
N TRP A 288 5.36 1.45 12.59
CA TRP A 288 4.33 2.41 12.97
C TRP A 288 4.10 3.49 11.91
N SER A 289 5.15 4.01 11.27
CA SER A 289 5.04 4.94 10.15
C SER A 289 4.22 4.35 8.99
N ILE A 290 4.41 3.07 8.66
CA ILE A 290 3.63 2.39 7.61
C ILE A 290 2.17 2.26 8.04
N LEU A 291 1.91 1.83 9.27
CA LEU A 291 0.55 1.70 9.80
C LEU A 291 -0.19 3.04 9.80
N LEU A 292 0.45 4.10 10.30
CA LEU A 292 -0.12 5.45 10.34
C LEU A 292 -0.38 5.99 8.94
N TYR A 293 0.54 5.76 8.00
CA TYR A 293 0.36 6.13 6.59
C TYR A 293 -0.89 5.44 5.99
N GLU A 294 -1.03 4.12 6.15
CA GLU A 294 -2.19 3.38 5.63
C GLU A 294 -3.51 3.79 6.32
N LEU A 295 -3.47 4.04 7.63
CA LEU A 295 -4.62 4.54 8.37
C LEU A 295 -5.03 5.95 7.96
N GLY A 296 -4.07 6.85 7.72
CA GLY A 296 -4.32 8.21 7.24
C GLY A 296 -5.02 8.19 5.89
N LYS A 297 -4.53 7.38 4.94
CA LYS A 297 -5.20 7.19 3.64
C LYS A 297 -6.59 6.60 3.80
N GLN A 298 -6.74 5.61 4.68
CA GLN A 298 -8.02 4.99 4.92
C GLN A 298 -9.04 5.94 5.55
N LEU A 299 -8.61 6.84 6.44
CA LEU A 299 -9.46 7.86 7.04
C LEU A 299 -9.90 8.92 6.03
N HIS A 300 -9.15 9.19 4.98
CA HIS A 300 -9.47 10.23 4.00
C HIS A 300 -9.87 9.68 2.61
N LYS A 301 -10.45 8.47 2.58
CA LYS A 301 -11.12 7.95 1.37
C LYS A 301 -12.48 8.61 1.17
N PHE A 302 -12.53 9.57 0.25
CA PHE A 302 -13.76 10.27 -0.14
C PHE A 302 -14.26 9.86 -1.54
N PRO A 303 -15.58 9.78 -1.76
CA PRO A 303 -16.14 9.56 -3.10
C PRO A 303 -15.83 10.71 -4.06
N ALA A 304 -15.90 10.45 -5.37
CA ALA A 304 -15.76 11.44 -6.45
C ALA A 304 -14.40 12.19 -6.54
N VAL A 305 -13.46 11.93 -5.63
CA VAL A 305 -12.17 12.65 -5.58
C VAL A 305 -11.31 12.36 -6.81
N ARG A 306 -11.38 11.13 -7.34
CA ARG A 306 -10.60 10.72 -8.51
C ARG A 306 -11.10 11.41 -9.77
N GLU A 307 -12.41 11.56 -9.91
CA GLU A 307 -13.06 12.27 -11.00
C GLU A 307 -12.78 13.77 -10.93
N ARG A 308 -12.80 14.34 -9.70
CA ARG A 308 -12.58 15.78 -9.49
C ARG A 308 -11.13 16.21 -9.65
N LEU A 309 -10.19 15.46 -9.10
CA LEU A 309 -8.76 15.83 -9.09
C LEU A 309 -7.94 15.13 -10.18
N GLN A 310 -8.46 14.07 -10.81
CA GLN A 310 -7.83 13.39 -11.94
C GLN A 310 -6.38 12.99 -11.63
N GLU A 311 -5.42 13.37 -12.47
CA GLU A 311 -4.00 13.07 -12.29
C GLU A 311 -3.36 13.78 -11.08
N LEU A 312 -4.04 14.77 -10.49
CA LEU A 312 -3.59 15.44 -9.26
C LEU A 312 -4.01 14.69 -8.00
N TYR A 313 -4.94 13.73 -8.09
CA TYR A 313 -5.36 12.93 -6.93
C TYR A 313 -4.21 12.12 -6.33
N PRO A 314 -3.47 11.27 -7.09
CA PRO A 314 -2.45 10.41 -6.51
C PRO A 314 -1.40 11.16 -5.65
N PRO A 315 -0.75 12.25 -6.11
CA PRO A 315 0.25 12.93 -5.27
C PRO A 315 -0.33 13.57 -4.01
N ILE A 316 -1.58 14.02 -4.05
CA ILE A 316 -2.27 14.58 -2.86
C ILE A 316 -2.60 13.46 -1.87
N ASP A 317 -3.08 12.31 -2.35
CA ASP A 317 -3.37 11.11 -1.55
C ASP A 317 -2.10 10.57 -0.86
N GLU A 318 -0.98 10.55 -1.58
CA GLU A 318 0.33 10.15 -1.03
C GLU A 318 0.81 11.10 0.08
N ALA A 319 0.79 12.41 -0.16
CA ALA A 319 1.17 13.39 0.86
C ALA A 319 0.24 13.35 2.08
N ASN A 320 -1.07 13.18 1.85
CA ASN A 320 -2.07 13.16 2.91
C ASN A 320 -1.89 11.95 3.83
N GLY A 321 -1.60 10.78 3.27
CA GLY A 321 -1.35 9.56 4.04
C GLY A 321 -0.28 9.77 5.11
N PHE A 322 0.85 10.35 4.72
CA PHE A 322 1.92 10.69 5.65
C PHE A 322 1.52 11.76 6.66
N ALA A 323 1.05 12.92 6.17
CA ALA A 323 0.76 14.05 7.04
C ALA A 323 -0.35 13.73 8.05
N SER A 324 -1.46 13.15 7.60
CA SER A 324 -2.59 12.81 8.47
C SER A 324 -2.27 11.65 9.40
N GLY A 325 -1.49 10.67 8.94
CA GLY A 325 -1.03 9.57 9.78
C GLY A 325 -0.23 10.07 10.98
N ILE A 326 0.72 10.99 10.74
CA ILE A 326 1.53 11.58 11.81
C ILE A 326 0.72 12.60 12.63
N GLU A 327 -0.14 13.42 12.02
CA GLU A 327 -1.00 14.37 12.75
C GLU A 327 -1.81 13.67 13.83
N HIS A 328 -2.38 12.50 13.52
CA HIS A 328 -3.18 11.76 14.50
C HIS A 328 -2.36 11.11 15.62
N SER A 329 -1.05 11.00 15.49
CA SER A 329 -0.19 10.38 16.50
C SER A 329 -0.20 11.12 17.84
N LYS A 330 -0.51 12.44 17.88
CA LYS A 330 -0.71 13.17 19.15
C LYS A 330 -1.74 12.50 20.05
N HIS A 331 -2.79 11.92 19.47
CA HIS A 331 -3.81 11.21 20.22
C HIS A 331 -3.34 9.85 20.74
N LEU A 332 -2.38 9.23 20.05
CA LEU A 332 -1.72 8.01 20.54
C LEU A 332 -0.84 8.34 21.75
N VAL A 333 -0.12 9.46 21.71
CA VAL A 333 0.69 9.96 22.84
C VAL A 333 -0.19 10.28 24.06
N VAL A 334 -1.26 11.05 23.86
CA VAL A 334 -2.22 11.39 24.94
C VAL A 334 -2.85 10.14 25.57
N LYS A 335 -3.03 9.06 24.79
CA LYS A 335 -3.58 7.78 25.28
C LYS A 335 -2.52 6.82 25.84
N GLY A 336 -1.25 7.19 25.86
CA GLY A 336 -0.15 6.33 26.31
C GLY A 336 0.12 5.13 25.40
N LEU A 337 -0.39 5.14 24.17
CA LEU A 337 -0.14 4.09 23.17
C LEU A 337 1.19 4.28 22.43
N LEU A 338 1.73 5.51 22.46
CA LEU A 338 2.97 5.93 21.83
C LEU A 338 3.71 6.86 22.79
N SER A 339 5.01 6.69 22.97
CA SER A 339 5.85 7.63 23.72
C SER A 339 6.26 8.83 22.85
N GLN A 340 6.72 9.90 23.49
CA GLN A 340 7.29 11.06 22.79
C GLN A 340 8.51 10.65 21.93
N GLU A 341 9.38 9.79 22.47
CA GLU A 341 10.57 9.30 21.76
C GLU A 341 10.19 8.46 20.51
N GLN A 342 9.16 7.62 20.60
CA GLN A 342 8.65 6.87 19.44
C GLN A 342 8.03 7.80 18.39
N LEU A 343 7.35 8.89 18.79
CA LEU A 343 6.85 9.89 17.85
C LEU A 343 7.99 10.61 17.12
N GLU A 344 9.04 11.00 17.84
CA GLU A 344 10.24 11.58 17.23
C GLU A 344 10.89 10.61 16.23
N ALA A 345 11.01 9.32 16.60
CA ALA A 345 11.50 8.28 15.71
C ALA A 345 10.61 8.10 14.46
N ILE A 346 9.28 8.17 14.58
CA ILE A 346 8.34 8.13 13.45
C ILE A 346 8.58 9.31 12.49
N MET A 347 8.79 10.51 13.01
CA MET A 347 9.10 11.69 12.20
C MET A 347 10.47 11.56 11.51
N ILE A 348 11.48 11.00 12.19
CA ILE A 348 12.77 10.67 11.58
C ILE A 348 12.58 9.70 10.42
N ILE A 349 11.86 8.59 10.64
CA ILE A 349 11.63 7.59 9.60
C ILE A 349 10.84 8.18 8.44
N HIS A 350 9.89 9.08 8.69
CA HIS A 350 9.17 9.77 7.62
C HIS A 350 10.14 10.57 6.70
N ILE A 351 11.07 11.33 7.27
CA ILE A 351 12.10 12.06 6.50
C ILE A 351 12.96 11.09 5.69
N VAL A 352 13.43 10.02 6.35
CA VAL A 352 14.26 8.98 5.72
C VAL A 352 13.51 8.29 4.58
N TRP A 353 12.22 8.00 4.76
CA TRP A 353 11.37 7.38 3.75
C TRP A 353 11.26 8.29 2.53
N MET A 354 10.97 9.59 2.69
CA MET A 354 10.87 10.51 1.55
C MET A 354 12.15 10.52 0.70
N ILE A 355 13.31 10.47 1.35
CA ILE A 355 14.62 10.39 0.68
C ILE A 355 14.82 9.03 0.03
N ALA A 356 14.42 7.94 0.68
CA ALA A 356 14.47 6.60 0.11
C ALA A 356 13.61 6.49 -1.16
N ASP A 357 12.40 7.05 -1.14
CA ASP A 357 11.52 7.09 -2.31
C ASP A 357 12.18 7.87 -3.46
N TRP A 358 12.95 8.93 -3.18
CA TRP A 358 13.72 9.63 -4.22
C TRP A 358 14.80 8.76 -4.87
N LEU A 359 15.55 8.00 -4.06
CA LEU A 359 16.59 7.10 -4.57
C LEU A 359 15.98 6.01 -5.46
N LEU A 360 14.78 5.54 -5.12
CA LEU A 360 14.05 4.53 -5.90
C LEU A 360 13.33 5.11 -7.11
N TYR A 361 12.87 6.37 -7.03
CA TYR A 361 12.15 7.04 -8.12
C TYR A 361 12.97 7.13 -9.40
N LYS A 362 14.28 7.37 -9.28
CA LYS A 362 15.20 7.41 -10.44
C LYS A 362 15.16 6.14 -11.29
N GLN A 363 14.69 5.03 -10.73
CA GLN A 363 14.62 3.72 -11.39
C GLN A 363 13.19 3.30 -11.73
N ASN A 364 12.17 4.02 -11.24
CA ASN A 364 10.78 3.60 -11.37
C ASN A 364 9.83 4.80 -11.46
N ILE A 365 9.35 5.10 -12.67
CA ILE A 365 8.40 6.17 -12.92
C ILE A 365 7.06 5.99 -12.16
N ALA A 366 6.71 4.77 -11.73
CA ALA A 366 5.54 4.55 -10.89
C ALA A 366 5.62 5.23 -9.52
N LYS A 367 6.82 5.69 -9.10
CA LYS A 367 7.03 6.48 -7.88
C LYS A 367 6.79 7.99 -8.07
N GLN A 368 6.44 8.46 -9.28
CA GLN A 368 6.28 9.90 -9.55
C GLN A 368 5.29 10.58 -8.61
N SER A 369 4.11 10.00 -8.39
CA SER A 369 3.11 10.58 -7.48
C SER A 369 3.62 10.65 -6.03
N HIS A 370 4.34 9.63 -5.57
CA HIS A 370 4.98 9.64 -4.25
C HIS A 370 5.99 10.78 -4.16
N MET A 371 6.79 11.00 -5.20
CA MET A 371 7.79 12.06 -5.18
C MET A 371 7.20 13.46 -5.16
N ILE A 372 6.16 13.71 -5.94
CA ILE A 372 5.44 14.98 -5.91
C ILE A 372 4.85 15.19 -4.51
N GLY A 373 4.19 14.18 -3.94
CA GLY A 373 3.65 14.25 -2.57
C GLY A 373 4.71 14.49 -1.50
N ASN A 374 5.81 13.71 -1.51
CA ASN A 374 6.93 13.84 -0.59
C ASN A 374 7.60 15.22 -0.69
N SER A 375 7.69 15.78 -1.89
CA SER A 375 8.27 17.12 -2.08
C SER A 375 7.44 18.23 -1.43
N ILE A 376 6.12 18.11 -1.44
CA ILE A 376 5.23 19.06 -0.74
C ILE A 376 5.55 19.08 0.76
N LEU A 377 5.70 17.91 1.38
CA LEU A 377 5.98 17.77 2.81
C LEU A 377 7.38 18.27 3.16
N LEU A 378 8.41 17.78 2.45
CA LEU A 378 9.80 18.13 2.73
C LEU A 378 10.08 19.63 2.53
N ASN A 379 9.50 20.26 1.49
CA ASN A 379 9.64 21.70 1.27
C ASN A 379 8.96 22.51 2.37
N SER A 380 7.82 22.06 2.90
CA SER A 380 7.17 22.69 4.06
C SER A 380 8.11 22.73 5.26
N TYR A 381 8.74 21.58 5.58
CA TYR A 381 9.66 21.47 6.72
C TYR A 381 10.87 22.40 6.60
N LEU A 382 11.39 22.60 5.39
CA LEU A 382 12.53 23.47 5.15
C LEU A 382 12.16 24.95 5.19
N SER A 383 11.06 25.35 4.53
CA SER A 383 10.65 26.75 4.44
C SER A 383 10.39 27.40 5.81
N GLN A 384 10.00 26.59 6.80
CA GLN A 384 9.66 27.03 8.15
C GLN A 384 10.81 26.80 9.16
N GLY A 385 11.95 26.34 8.66
CA GLY A 385 13.15 26.05 9.46
C GLY A 385 12.97 24.88 10.45
N ALA A 386 12.01 24.00 10.20
CA ALA A 386 11.80 22.77 10.97
C ALA A 386 12.91 21.74 10.68
N LEU A 387 13.41 21.76 9.44
CA LEU A 387 14.66 21.12 9.02
C LEU A 387 15.60 22.19 8.45
N ARG A 388 16.91 21.99 8.61
CA ARG A 388 17.94 22.78 7.92
C ARG A 388 18.99 21.88 7.32
N GLU A 389 19.47 22.24 6.14
CA GLU A 389 20.55 21.54 5.44
C GLU A 389 21.91 21.98 5.99
N SER A 390 22.81 21.02 6.25
CA SER A 390 24.17 21.24 6.76
C SER A 390 25.05 20.04 6.41
N GLU A 391 25.46 19.91 5.13
CA GLU A 391 26.16 18.72 4.60
C GLU A 391 25.38 17.40 4.83
N GLY A 392 24.05 17.53 4.89
CA GLY A 392 23.12 16.55 5.43
C GLY A 392 21.92 17.31 6.01
N ILE A 393 21.25 16.72 6.99
CA ILE A 393 20.16 17.32 7.77
C ILE A 393 20.68 17.58 9.18
N SER A 394 20.57 18.84 9.61
CA SER A 394 20.84 19.27 10.99
C SER A 394 19.84 18.67 11.98
N TRP A 395 19.97 18.99 13.27
CA TRP A 395 19.04 18.50 14.29
C TRP A 395 17.60 18.94 13.98
N PRO A 396 16.67 18.00 13.74
CA PRO A 396 15.28 18.32 13.48
C PRO A 396 14.63 19.07 14.65
N ASN A 397 13.86 20.12 14.37
CA ASN A 397 12.97 20.71 15.36
C ASN A 397 11.62 19.98 15.30
N PHE A 398 11.48 18.92 16.11
CA PHE A 398 10.31 18.06 16.09
C PHE A 398 8.99 18.78 16.37
N SER A 399 8.97 19.75 17.29
CA SER A 399 7.76 20.54 17.57
C SER A 399 7.33 21.34 16.34
N ARG A 400 8.28 21.95 15.61
CA ARG A 400 7.97 22.64 14.35
C ARG A 400 7.55 21.66 13.25
N ILE A 401 8.22 20.52 13.11
CA ILE A 401 7.82 19.51 12.12
C ILE A 401 6.39 19.07 12.37
N PHE A 402 6.04 18.81 13.63
CA PHE A 402 4.70 18.41 14.00
C PHE A 402 3.68 19.50 13.66
N PHE A 403 3.93 20.76 14.01
CA PHE A 403 3.06 21.89 13.67
C PHE A 403 2.85 22.05 12.15
N GLU A 404 3.92 21.88 11.36
CA GLU A 404 3.83 21.89 9.89
C GLU A 404 3.03 20.72 9.34
N ILE A 405 3.16 19.54 9.95
CA ILE A 405 2.36 18.36 9.63
C ILE A 405 0.87 18.63 9.86
N GLU A 406 0.49 19.23 11.00
CA GLU A 406 -0.92 19.55 11.26
C GLU A 406 -1.48 20.53 10.21
N THR A 407 -0.72 21.57 9.90
CA THR A 407 -1.10 22.59 8.92
C THR A 407 -1.28 21.99 7.53
N ILE A 408 -0.34 21.15 7.07
CA ILE A 408 -0.38 20.57 5.73
C ILE A 408 -1.40 19.43 5.64
N ALA A 409 -1.60 18.64 6.70
CA ALA A 409 -2.64 17.62 6.76
C ALA A 409 -4.02 18.23 6.55
N TYR A 410 -4.34 19.34 7.25
CA TYR A 410 -5.60 20.06 7.08
C TYR A 410 -5.83 20.47 5.61
N LYS A 411 -4.80 21.04 4.98
CA LYS A 411 -4.89 21.50 3.59
C LYS A 411 -5.03 20.35 2.59
N LEU A 412 -4.32 19.25 2.80
CA LEU A 412 -4.42 18.05 1.96
C LEU A 412 -5.79 17.39 2.09
N THR A 413 -6.33 17.30 3.31
CA THR A 413 -7.69 16.77 3.54
C THR A 413 -8.75 17.66 2.86
N TYR A 414 -8.59 19.00 2.88
CA TYR A 414 -9.47 19.90 2.11
C TYR A 414 -9.52 19.55 0.62
N PHE A 415 -8.36 19.31 -0.02
CA PHE A 415 -8.33 18.94 -1.45
C PHE A 415 -9.02 17.61 -1.72
N LEU A 416 -8.70 16.58 -0.91
CA LEU A 416 -9.31 15.27 -1.04
C LEU A 416 -10.83 15.33 -0.87
N GLN A 417 -11.32 16.19 0.02
CA GLN A 417 -12.73 16.28 0.30
C GLN A 417 -13.50 17.10 -0.75
N LYS A 418 -13.06 18.32 -1.03
CA LYS A 418 -13.85 19.29 -1.82
C LYS A 418 -13.06 20.27 -2.68
N GLY A 419 -11.73 20.32 -2.56
CA GLY A 419 -10.93 21.24 -3.38
C GLY A 419 -11.10 20.98 -4.88
N SER A 420 -11.12 22.05 -5.65
CA SER A 420 -11.19 21.99 -7.11
C SER A 420 -9.85 21.56 -7.72
N TYR A 421 -9.90 21.05 -8.95
CA TYR A 421 -8.72 20.75 -9.74
C TYR A 421 -7.76 21.95 -9.83
N LYS A 422 -8.29 23.17 -10.08
CA LYS A 422 -7.47 24.38 -10.24
C LYS A 422 -6.74 24.77 -8.95
N GLU A 423 -7.40 24.70 -7.80
CA GLU A 423 -6.76 24.98 -6.51
C GLU A 423 -5.66 23.94 -6.20
N ALA A 424 -5.93 22.66 -6.45
CA ALA A 424 -4.98 21.57 -6.28
C ALA A 424 -3.75 21.74 -7.19
N GLU A 425 -3.98 22.09 -8.45
CA GLU A 425 -2.92 22.31 -9.43
C GLU A 425 -2.00 23.46 -9.01
N GLN A 426 -2.58 24.59 -8.59
CA GLN A 426 -1.82 25.74 -8.09
C GLN A 426 -1.04 25.38 -6.82
N PHE A 427 -1.64 24.60 -5.92
CA PHE A 427 -0.98 24.14 -4.72
C PHE A 427 0.22 23.25 -5.03
N ILE A 428 0.07 22.26 -5.92
CA ILE A 428 1.16 21.37 -6.32
C ILE A 428 2.26 22.17 -7.01
N LYS A 429 1.94 23.01 -8.01
CA LYS A 429 2.91 23.85 -8.74
C LYS A 429 3.76 24.72 -7.79
N LYS A 430 3.15 25.27 -6.74
CA LYS A 430 3.84 26.12 -5.76
C LYS A 430 4.75 25.35 -4.81
N ASN A 431 4.36 24.13 -4.40
CA ASN A 431 4.99 23.45 -3.26
C ASN A 431 5.79 22.19 -3.63
N ALA A 432 5.61 21.62 -4.83
CA ALA A 432 6.20 20.35 -5.22
C ALA A 432 7.55 20.49 -5.95
N ASN A 433 8.51 21.20 -5.36
CA ASN A 433 9.85 21.38 -5.92
C ASN A 433 10.80 20.22 -5.54
N LEU A 434 11.50 19.63 -6.52
CA LEU A 434 12.39 18.48 -6.31
C LEU A 434 13.85 18.83 -5.97
N ARG A 435 14.26 20.10 -6.05
CA ARG A 435 15.66 20.55 -5.88
C ARG A 435 16.31 20.07 -4.59
N ILE A 436 15.55 19.98 -3.50
CA ILE A 436 16.08 19.49 -2.22
C ILE A 436 16.57 18.04 -2.34
N PHE A 437 15.78 17.18 -2.97
CA PHE A 437 16.14 15.77 -3.13
C PHE A 437 17.39 15.61 -4.00
N GLU A 438 17.52 16.43 -5.04
CA GLU A 438 18.72 16.48 -5.87
C GLU A 438 19.96 16.79 -5.04
N ARG A 439 19.90 17.83 -4.19
CA ARG A 439 21.02 18.21 -3.30
C ARG A 439 21.36 17.11 -2.30
N LEU A 440 20.39 16.62 -1.53
CA LEU A 440 20.60 15.58 -0.52
C LEU A 440 21.11 14.27 -1.15
N SER A 441 20.70 13.94 -2.37
CA SER A 441 21.12 12.69 -3.01
C SER A 441 22.59 12.64 -3.44
N LYS A 442 23.28 13.78 -3.50
CA LYS A 442 24.72 13.81 -3.84
C LYS A 442 25.57 13.04 -2.83
N THR A 443 25.14 12.97 -1.57
CA THR A 443 25.86 12.25 -0.51
C THR A 443 25.42 10.78 -0.37
N LEU A 444 24.39 10.34 -1.11
CA LEU A 444 23.74 9.02 -0.95
C LEU A 444 24.09 8.03 -2.08
N THR A 445 25.13 8.29 -2.86
CA THR A 445 25.48 7.50 -4.06
C THR A 445 25.88 6.04 -3.77
N LYS A 446 26.28 5.74 -2.54
CA LYS A 446 26.71 4.38 -2.12
C LYS A 446 25.59 3.52 -1.54
N ILE A 447 24.38 4.07 -1.37
CA ILE A 447 23.27 3.34 -0.76
C ILE A 447 22.63 2.40 -1.80
N PRO A 448 22.46 1.10 -1.48
CA PRO A 448 21.90 0.15 -2.42
C PRO A 448 20.43 0.47 -2.68
N THR A 449 20.05 0.40 -3.95
CA THR A 449 18.67 0.67 -4.42
C THR A 449 18.04 -0.56 -5.06
N GLN A 450 18.78 -1.66 -5.15
CA GLN A 450 18.33 -2.97 -5.58
C GLN A 450 18.35 -3.93 -4.40
N PHE A 451 17.26 -4.66 -4.20
CA PHE A 451 17.03 -5.60 -3.09
C PHE A 451 16.42 -6.88 -3.60
#